data_AF-A0A091NBT5-F1
#
_entry.id   AF-A0A091NBT5-F1
#
_cell.length_a   1.000
_cell.length_b   1.000
_cell.length_c   1.000
_cell.angle_alpha   90.00
_cell.angle_beta   90.00
_cell.angle_gamma   90.00
#
_symmetry.space_group_name_H-M   'P 1'
#
loop_
_entity.id
_entity.type
_entity.pdbx_description
1 polymer ?
#
loop_
_entity_poly.entity_id
_entity_poly.type
_entity_poly.pdbx_seq_one_letter_code
_entity_poly.pdbx_strand_id
1 'polypeptide(L)'
;GSLGLDLEAAIDVIFLTTHPQKIPTGVKGPIVVGGQTVGALLIGRSSASMMGLFVLTGVIDADYTGEIIIMAYTPFPPVRVSKGQRLAQLVPLPQLTGGMQPMQADPREDRGFGSTRGLALLTLDLTTRPKVNVDLNYCGETCRLHGLLDTGADSCIIA
;
A
#
# COMPACT_ATOMS: atom_id res chain seq x y z
N GLY A 1 3.78 -22.87 -20.48
CA GLY A 1 2.78 -21.82 -20.23
C GLY A 1 3.33 -20.87 -19.19
N SER A 2 2.95 -19.59 -19.24
CA SER A 2 3.27 -18.62 -18.18
C SER A 2 2.43 -18.91 -16.93
N LEU A 3 3.04 -18.77 -15.75
CA LEU A 3 2.34 -18.99 -14.47
C LEU A 3 1.51 -17.77 -14.05
N GLY A 4 2.01 -16.56 -14.30
CA GLY A 4 1.39 -15.32 -13.87
C GLY A 4 0.78 -14.48 -15.00
N LEU A 5 -0.09 -13.55 -14.61
CA LEU A 5 -0.66 -12.50 -15.45
C LEU A 5 0.14 -11.21 -15.23
N ASP A 6 0.76 -10.68 -16.28
CA ASP A 6 1.58 -9.46 -16.17
C ASP A 6 0.73 -8.24 -15.75
N LEU A 7 1.28 -7.40 -14.86
CA LEU A 7 0.73 -6.10 -14.47
C LEU A 7 1.64 -4.97 -14.94
N GLU A 8 1.02 -3.95 -15.50
CA GLU A 8 1.65 -2.78 -16.09
C GLU A 8 1.39 -1.53 -15.26
N ALA A 9 2.32 -0.58 -15.30
CA ALA A 9 2.10 0.75 -14.73
C ALA A 9 1.09 1.53 -15.58
N ALA A 10 0.04 2.08 -14.97
CA ALA A 10 -0.96 2.88 -15.68
C ALA A 10 -0.48 4.31 -16.00
N ILE A 11 0.56 4.77 -15.30
CA ILE A 11 1.14 6.12 -15.41
C ILE A 11 2.66 6.06 -15.37
N ASP A 12 3.29 7.15 -15.80
CA ASP A 12 4.72 7.37 -15.56
C ASP A 12 4.95 7.65 -14.06
N VAL A 13 5.96 7.00 -13.48
CA VAL A 13 6.36 7.18 -12.07
C VAL A 13 7.87 7.38 -11.99
N ILE A 14 8.31 8.29 -11.12
CA ILE A 14 9.72 8.52 -10.85
C ILE A 14 9.99 8.30 -9.36
N PHE A 15 10.83 7.32 -9.06
CA PHE A 15 11.31 7.06 -7.72
C PHE A 15 12.48 7.98 -7.42
N LEU A 16 12.25 8.99 -6.56
CA LEU A 16 13.29 9.93 -6.11
C LEU A 16 13.82 9.62 -4.71
N THR A 17 13.19 8.69 -4.00
CA THR A 17 13.50 8.31 -2.62
C THR A 17 13.60 6.80 -2.51
N THR A 18 14.12 6.32 -1.37
CA THR A 18 14.14 4.88 -1.05
C THR A 18 12.85 4.36 -0.41
N HIS A 19 11.90 5.26 -0.10
CA HIS A 19 10.59 4.86 0.44
C HIS A 19 9.73 4.13 -0.59
N PRO A 20 8.93 3.13 -0.15
CA PRO A 20 7.95 2.50 -1.02
C PRO A 20 6.94 3.49 -1.60
N GLN A 21 6.62 3.32 -2.88
CA GLN A 21 5.61 4.10 -3.58
C GLN A 21 4.56 3.18 -4.21
N LYS A 22 3.35 3.72 -4.33
CA LYS A 22 2.23 3.08 -5.01
C LYS A 22 2.28 3.39 -6.51
N ILE A 23 2.24 2.36 -7.34
CA ILE A 23 2.15 2.44 -8.79
C ILE A 23 0.77 1.91 -9.20
N PRO A 24 -0.15 2.79 -9.66
CA PRO A 24 -1.45 2.38 -10.19
C PRO A 24 -1.29 1.45 -11.39
N THR A 25 -2.20 0.49 -11.53
CA THR A 25 -2.22 -0.43 -12.69
C THR A 25 -3.42 -0.22 -13.59
N GLY A 26 -4.45 0.50 -13.12
CA GLY A 26 -5.74 0.61 -13.78
C GLY A 26 -6.56 -0.68 -13.79
N VAL A 27 -6.01 -1.79 -13.28
CA VAL A 27 -6.68 -3.09 -13.19
C VAL A 27 -7.45 -3.16 -11.89
N LYS A 28 -8.75 -3.46 -11.98
CA LYS A 28 -9.60 -3.69 -10.80
C LYS A 28 -9.81 -5.19 -10.59
N GLY A 29 -9.93 -5.58 -9.34
CA GLY A 29 -10.47 -6.89 -8.99
C GLY A 29 -12.00 -6.94 -9.17
N PRO A 30 -12.62 -8.11 -8.98
CA PRO A 30 -12.00 -9.38 -8.60
C PRO A 30 -11.20 -10.02 -9.74
N ILE A 31 -10.23 -10.87 -9.40
CA ILE A 31 -9.46 -11.63 -10.39
C ILE A 31 -10.28 -12.86 -10.79
N VAL A 32 -10.60 -12.98 -12.08
CA VAL A 32 -11.40 -14.09 -12.62
C VAL A 32 -10.54 -14.97 -13.53
N VAL A 33 -10.40 -16.24 -13.19
CA VAL A 33 -9.68 -17.25 -13.98
C VAL A 33 -10.60 -18.44 -14.21
N GLY A 34 -10.81 -18.82 -15.47
CA GLY A 34 -11.69 -19.95 -15.81
C GLY A 34 -13.15 -19.77 -15.36
N GLY A 35 -13.63 -18.52 -15.23
CA GLY A 35 -14.97 -18.20 -14.75
C GLY A 35 -15.14 -18.22 -13.23
N GLN A 36 -14.07 -18.46 -12.46
CA GLN A 36 -14.09 -18.43 -11.00
C GLN A 36 -13.31 -17.24 -10.48
N THR A 37 -13.83 -16.62 -9.42
CA THR A 37 -13.13 -15.57 -8.68
C THR A 37 -12.08 -16.22 -7.78
N VAL A 38 -10.85 -15.73 -7.85
CA VAL A 38 -9.68 -16.30 -7.17
C VAL A 38 -8.87 -15.21 -6.48
N GLY A 39 -8.21 -15.56 -5.38
CA GLY A 39 -7.16 -14.74 -4.81
C GLY A 39 -5.87 -14.85 -5.64
N ALA A 40 -4.94 -13.93 -5.45
CA ALA A 40 -3.65 -13.98 -6.14
C ALA A 40 -2.51 -13.40 -5.32
N LEU A 41 -1.30 -13.89 -5.60
CA LEU A 41 -0.06 -13.28 -5.15
C LEU A 41 0.42 -12.27 -6.19
N LEU A 42 0.61 -11.02 -5.80
CA LEU A 42 1.31 -10.02 -6.60
C LEU A 42 2.80 -10.11 -6.30
N ILE A 43 3.61 -10.43 -7.32
CA ILE A 43 5.06 -10.56 -7.21
C ILE A 43 5.78 -9.77 -8.30
N GLY A 44 6.96 -9.22 -8.00
CA GLY A 44 7.79 -8.54 -8.97
C GLY A 44 8.27 -9.43 -10.12
N ARG A 45 8.40 -8.85 -11.31
CA ARG A 45 9.06 -9.50 -12.44
C ARG A 45 10.58 -9.39 -12.29
N SER A 46 11.32 -10.38 -12.75
CA SER A 46 12.78 -10.35 -12.74
C SER A 46 13.35 -9.13 -13.48
N SER A 47 12.68 -8.67 -14.54
CA SER A 47 13.05 -7.43 -15.26
C SER A 47 12.99 -6.19 -14.37
N ALA A 48 12.01 -6.09 -13.47
CA ALA A 48 11.91 -4.99 -12.51
C ALA A 48 13.08 -5.05 -11.51
N SER A 49 13.34 -6.24 -10.96
CA SER A 49 14.47 -6.45 -10.03
C SER A 49 15.82 -6.12 -10.67
N MET A 50 16.03 -6.48 -11.94
CA MET A 50 17.26 -6.17 -12.69
C MET A 50 17.46 -4.67 -12.90
N MET A 51 16.39 -3.87 -12.93
CA MET A 51 16.47 -2.40 -12.96
C MET A 51 16.68 -1.78 -11.57
N GLY A 52 16.85 -2.60 -10.52
CA GLY A 52 16.93 -2.13 -9.14
C GLY A 52 15.60 -1.67 -8.56
N LEU A 53 14.47 -2.05 -9.17
CA LEU A 53 13.12 -1.77 -8.66
C LEU A 53 12.53 -3.03 -8.01
N PHE A 54 12.36 -2.98 -6.70
CA PHE A 54 11.84 -4.10 -5.92
C PHE A 54 10.35 -3.92 -5.67
N VAL A 55 9.55 -4.78 -6.27
CA VAL A 55 8.12 -4.87 -5.98
C VAL A 55 7.93 -5.61 -4.66
N LEU A 56 7.21 -4.99 -3.74
CA LEU A 56 6.79 -5.60 -2.48
C LEU A 56 5.68 -6.60 -2.76
N THR A 57 5.86 -7.83 -2.29
CA THR A 57 4.87 -8.90 -2.47
C THR A 57 3.55 -8.52 -1.79
N GLY A 58 2.44 -8.70 -2.51
CA GLY A 58 1.11 -8.43 -2.01
C GLY A 58 0.19 -9.64 -2.14
N VAL A 59 -0.77 -9.77 -1.23
CA VAL A 59 -1.90 -10.70 -1.37
C VAL A 59 -3.10 -9.91 -1.85
N ILE A 60 -3.73 -10.38 -2.92
CA ILE A 60 -4.99 -9.85 -3.44
C ILE A 60 -6.07 -10.86 -3.07
N ASP A 61 -6.99 -10.45 -2.19
CA ASP A 61 -8.12 -11.27 -1.79
C ASP A 61 -9.09 -11.47 -2.97
N ALA A 62 -9.78 -12.62 -2.98
CA ALA A 62 -10.70 -12.97 -4.06
C ALA A 62 -11.88 -11.99 -4.16
N ASP A 63 -12.34 -11.46 -3.02
CA ASP A 63 -13.42 -10.49 -2.90
C ASP A 63 -12.95 -9.03 -2.99
N TYR A 64 -11.66 -8.79 -3.31
CA TYR A 64 -11.15 -7.43 -3.49
C TYR A 64 -11.68 -6.84 -4.82
N THR A 65 -12.40 -5.73 -4.73
CA THR A 65 -13.03 -5.03 -5.88
C THR A 65 -12.32 -3.72 -6.23
N GLY A 66 -11.33 -3.33 -5.42
CA GLY A 66 -10.54 -2.12 -5.63
C GLY A 66 -9.54 -2.25 -6.79
N GLU A 67 -8.83 -1.17 -7.05
CA GLU A 67 -7.70 -1.19 -7.98
C GLU A 67 -6.53 -1.99 -7.37
N ILE A 68 -5.94 -2.87 -8.16
CA ILE A 68 -4.72 -3.59 -7.82
C ILE A 68 -3.56 -2.61 -7.97
N ILE A 69 -2.86 -2.31 -6.88
CA ILE A 69 -1.74 -1.37 -6.88
C ILE A 69 -0.44 -2.15 -6.70
N ILE A 70 0.56 -1.84 -7.51
CA ILE A 70 1.92 -2.32 -7.31
C ILE A 70 2.59 -1.42 -6.28
N MET A 71 3.02 -1.98 -5.16
CA MET A 71 3.90 -1.27 -4.23
C MET A 71 5.34 -1.63 -4.59
N ALA A 72 6.18 -0.64 -4.82
CA ALA A 72 7.58 -0.87 -5.15
C ALA A 72 8.48 0.13 -4.43
N TYR A 73 9.76 -0.19 -4.30
CA TYR A 73 10.79 0.74 -3.85
C TYR A 73 12.09 0.46 -4.60
N THR A 74 13.03 1.40 -4.52
CA THR A 74 14.39 1.22 -5.04
C THR A 74 15.40 1.73 -4.03
N PRO A 75 16.50 1.00 -3.76
CA PRO A 75 17.62 1.53 -2.98
C PRO A 75 18.51 2.49 -3.78
N PHE A 76 18.29 2.65 -5.09
CA PHE A 76 19.15 3.42 -6.00
C PHE A 76 18.38 4.48 -6.82
N PRO A 77 17.72 5.48 -6.18
CA PRO A 77 17.07 6.55 -6.93
C PRO A 77 18.11 7.41 -7.70
N PRO A 78 17.75 8.02 -8.86
CA PRO A 78 16.42 8.00 -9.46
C PRO A 78 16.16 6.77 -10.34
N VAL A 79 14.94 6.22 -10.27
CA VAL A 79 14.45 5.19 -11.22
C VAL A 79 13.19 5.68 -11.89
N ARG A 80 13.15 5.65 -13.22
CA ARG A 80 11.95 5.96 -14.02
C ARG A 80 11.23 4.68 -14.41
N VAL A 81 9.94 4.66 -14.15
CA VAL A 81 8.98 3.70 -14.69
C VAL A 81 8.12 4.43 -15.71
N SER A 82 8.03 3.88 -16.91
CA SER A 82 7.13 4.40 -17.94
C SER A 82 5.76 3.71 -17.87
N LYS A 83 4.71 4.43 -18.26
CA LYS A 83 3.39 3.86 -18.50
C LYS A 83 3.48 2.66 -19.46
N GLY A 84 2.74 1.60 -19.16
CA GLY A 84 2.73 0.33 -19.90
C GLY A 84 3.91 -0.59 -19.57
N GLN A 85 4.83 -0.18 -18.70
CA GLN A 85 5.94 -1.04 -18.32
C GLN A 85 5.45 -2.15 -17.39
N ARG A 86 5.73 -3.39 -17.76
CA ARG A 86 5.39 -4.60 -16.98
C ARG A 86 6.34 -4.77 -15.81
N LEU A 87 5.84 -4.55 -14.60
CA LEU A 87 6.65 -4.53 -13.37
C LEU A 87 6.40 -5.72 -12.45
N ALA A 88 5.16 -6.19 -12.40
CA ALA A 88 4.73 -7.27 -11.52
C ALA A 88 3.92 -8.30 -12.30
N GLN A 89 3.59 -9.40 -11.66
CA GLN A 89 2.66 -10.40 -12.16
C GLN A 89 1.77 -10.89 -11.02
N LEU A 90 0.53 -11.24 -11.35
CA LEU A 90 -0.40 -11.91 -10.47
C LEU A 90 -0.26 -13.42 -10.68
N VAL A 91 -0.03 -14.16 -9.61
CA VAL A 91 -0.07 -15.63 -9.59
C VAL A 91 -1.36 -16.04 -8.88
N PRO A 92 -2.38 -16.51 -9.61
CA PRO A 92 -3.62 -16.98 -9.01
C PRO A 92 -3.36 -18.17 -8.07
N LEU A 93 -4.00 -18.17 -6.90
CA LEU A 93 -3.87 -19.23 -5.90
C LEU A 93 -5.24 -19.74 -5.47
N PRO A 94 -5.39 -21.06 -5.19
CA PRO A 94 -6.61 -21.58 -4.60
C PRO A 94 -6.81 -21.01 -3.19
N GLN A 95 -8.01 -20.51 -2.90
CA GLN A 95 -8.36 -19.97 -1.59
C GLN A 95 -8.69 -21.10 -0.62
N LEU A 96 -7.69 -21.59 0.12
CA LEU A 96 -7.88 -22.64 1.13
C LEU A 96 -8.66 -22.16 2.37
N THR A 97 -8.84 -20.84 2.50
CA THR A 97 -9.52 -20.22 3.63
C THR A 97 -11.01 -19.98 3.43
N GLY A 98 -11.57 -20.26 2.23
CA GLY A 98 -12.95 -19.88 1.88
C GLY A 98 -14.05 -20.52 2.74
N GLY A 99 -13.76 -21.62 3.44
CA GLY A 99 -14.69 -22.27 4.39
C GLY A 99 -14.51 -21.84 5.85
N MET A 100 -13.52 -21.01 6.17
CA MET A 100 -13.29 -20.55 7.53
C MET A 100 -14.19 -19.34 7.83
N GLN A 101 -14.94 -19.40 8.93
CA GLN A 101 -15.75 -18.28 9.39
C GLN A 101 -14.83 -17.16 9.90
N PRO A 102 -14.86 -15.96 9.31
CA PRO A 102 -14.06 -14.86 9.81
C PRO A 102 -14.60 -14.38 11.16
N MET A 103 -13.70 -13.94 12.06
CA MET A 103 -14.06 -13.39 13.37
C MET A 103 -14.92 -12.10 13.23
N GLN A 104 -14.84 -11.42 12.09
CA GLN A 104 -15.68 -10.30 11.66
C GLN A 104 -16.07 -10.53 10.20
N ALA A 105 -17.38 -10.63 9.92
CA ALA A 105 -17.93 -11.04 8.63
C ALA A 105 -17.90 -9.95 7.53
N ASP A 106 -16.97 -9.01 7.62
CA ASP A 106 -16.97 -7.82 6.77
C ASP A 106 -16.14 -8.08 5.50
N PRO A 107 -16.76 -8.06 4.30
CA PRO A 107 -16.05 -8.32 3.05
C PRO A 107 -14.96 -7.26 2.81
N ARG A 108 -13.88 -7.65 2.12
CA ARG A 108 -12.75 -6.75 1.87
C ARG A 108 -13.15 -5.58 0.97
N GLU A 109 -13.93 -5.86 -0.07
CA GLU A 109 -14.40 -4.88 -1.08
C GLU A 109 -13.22 -4.06 -1.64
N ASP A 110 -13.30 -2.73 -1.64
CA ASP A 110 -12.25 -1.84 -2.14
C ASP A 110 -11.24 -1.41 -1.06
N ARG A 111 -11.38 -1.93 0.17
CA ARG A 111 -10.57 -1.51 1.32
C ARG A 111 -9.17 -2.13 1.26
N GLY A 112 -8.16 -1.36 0.85
CA GLY A 112 -6.75 -1.79 0.76
C GLY A 112 -5.78 -1.07 1.73
N PHE A 113 -4.50 -1.46 1.69
CA PHE A 113 -3.36 -0.66 2.21
C PHE A 113 -3.46 -0.18 3.67
N GLY A 114 -3.86 -1.06 4.59
CA GLY A 114 -3.95 -0.72 6.01
C GLY A 114 -5.31 -0.15 6.45
N SER A 115 -6.35 -0.25 5.61
CA SER A 115 -7.73 0.18 5.92
C SER A 115 -8.33 -0.36 7.23
N THR A 116 -7.79 -1.46 7.77
CA THR A 116 -8.34 -2.15 8.95
C THR A 116 -7.58 -1.82 10.24
N ARG A 117 -6.37 -1.24 10.21
CA ARG A 117 -5.49 -1.03 11.39
C ARG A 117 -4.52 0.15 11.26
N GLY A 118 -4.19 0.76 12.41
CA GLY A 118 -3.28 1.91 12.53
C GLY A 118 -1.91 1.72 11.89
N LEU A 119 -1.34 2.83 11.41
CA LEU A 119 -0.04 2.89 10.74
C LEU A 119 1.05 2.27 11.62
N ALA A 120 1.83 1.34 11.08
CA ALA A 120 3.10 0.96 11.70
C ALA A 120 4.06 2.16 11.58
N LEU A 121 4.18 2.93 12.65
CA LEU A 121 5.10 4.07 12.75
C LEU A 121 6.53 3.54 12.96
N LEU A 122 7.23 3.32 11.85
CA LEU A 122 8.68 3.09 11.86
C LEU A 122 9.33 4.45 12.18
N THR A 123 9.65 4.67 13.45
CA THR A 123 10.48 5.78 14.00
C THR A 123 10.52 7.05 13.14
N LEU A 124 9.67 8.03 13.48
CA LEU A 124 9.70 9.36 12.87
C LEU A 124 10.90 10.16 13.38
N ASP A 125 11.60 10.84 12.48
CA ASP A 125 12.50 11.93 12.85
C ASP A 125 11.69 13.01 13.58
N LEU A 126 12.14 13.36 14.80
CA LEU A 126 11.43 14.32 15.67
C LEU A 126 11.36 15.74 15.09
N THR A 127 12.05 16.02 14.00
CA THR A 127 11.97 17.29 13.26
C THR A 127 10.70 17.42 12.40
N THR A 128 10.05 16.30 12.02
CA THR A 128 8.88 16.27 11.12
C THR A 128 7.59 15.78 11.80
N ARG A 129 7.42 16.11 13.09
CA ARG A 129 6.23 15.68 13.85
C ARG A 129 4.93 16.25 13.25
N PRO A 130 3.86 15.44 13.16
CA PRO A 130 2.53 15.96 12.83
C PRO A 130 2.09 16.93 13.92
N LYS A 131 1.75 18.16 13.50
CA LYS A 131 1.28 19.24 14.37
C LYS A 131 -0.13 19.63 13.95
N VAL A 132 -0.95 20.00 14.92
CA VAL A 132 -2.30 20.52 14.70
C VAL A 132 -2.44 21.90 15.31
N ASN A 133 -3.17 22.77 14.62
CA ASN A 133 -3.49 24.09 15.14
C ASN A 133 -4.71 23.95 16.05
N VAL A 134 -4.60 24.43 17.28
CA VAL A 134 -5.66 24.38 18.28
C VAL A 134 -5.98 25.80 18.70
N ASP A 135 -7.25 26.17 18.59
CA ASP A 135 -7.75 27.46 19.07
C ASP A 135 -8.32 27.27 20.48
N LEU A 136 -7.66 27.84 21.48
CA LEU A 136 -8.11 27.86 22.87
C LEU A 136 -8.86 29.15 23.14
N ASN A 137 -10.12 29.01 23.55
CA ASN A 137 -10.94 30.14 23.96
C ASN A 137 -11.04 30.18 25.48
N TYR A 138 -10.59 31.27 26.08
CA TYR A 138 -10.75 31.51 27.52
C TYR A 138 -11.14 32.97 27.77
N CYS A 139 -12.18 33.18 28.57
CA CYS A 139 -12.70 34.51 28.91
C CYS A 139 -12.98 35.45 27.72
N GLY A 140 -13.37 34.88 26.57
CA GLY A 140 -13.68 35.65 25.35
C GLY A 140 -12.47 35.99 24.49
N GLU A 141 -11.27 35.57 24.89
CA GLU A 141 -10.05 35.67 24.08
C GLU A 141 -9.71 34.32 23.44
N THR A 142 -9.32 34.36 22.17
CA THR A 142 -8.87 33.18 21.40
C THR A 142 -7.36 33.20 21.27
N CYS A 143 -6.69 32.17 21.77
CA CYS A 143 -5.28 31.94 21.56
C CYS A 143 -5.08 30.72 20.66
N ARG A 144 -4.36 30.91 19.55
CA ARG A 144 -4.04 29.83 18.61
C ARG A 144 -2.69 29.22 18.97
N LEU A 145 -2.68 27.94 19.28
CA LEU A 145 -1.48 27.16 19.62
C LEU A 145 -1.19 26.11 18.56
N HIS A 146 0.09 25.75 18.43
CA HIS A 146 0.54 24.61 17.64
C HIS A 146 0.80 23.42 18.56
N GLY A 147 -0.14 22.49 18.64
CA GLY A 147 -0.03 21.27 19.42
C GLY A 147 0.62 20.15 18.62
N LEU A 148 1.35 19.25 19.29
CA LEU A 148 1.72 17.97 18.70
C LEU A 148 0.47 17.10 18.57
N LEU A 149 0.28 16.49 17.40
CA LEU A 149 -0.79 15.51 17.22
C LEU A 149 -0.35 14.21 17.88
N ASP A 150 -0.91 13.91 19.05
CA ASP A 150 -0.69 12.64 19.71
C ASP A 150 -1.37 11.53 18.89
N THR A 151 -0.57 10.56 18.46
CA THR A 151 -1.03 9.41 17.68
C THR A 151 -1.34 8.19 18.56
N GLY A 152 -1.28 8.31 19.89
CA GLY A 152 -1.51 7.21 20.83
C GLY A 152 -0.38 6.19 20.87
N ALA A 153 0.87 6.65 20.67
CA ALA A 153 2.05 5.80 20.81
C ALA A 153 2.57 5.83 22.25
N ASP A 154 2.29 4.77 23.02
CA ASP A 154 2.64 4.67 24.45
C ASP A 154 4.11 4.30 24.70
N SER A 155 5.07 5.00 24.09
CA SER A 155 6.49 5.00 24.51
C SER A 155 7.30 6.03 23.72
N CYS A 156 7.82 7.04 24.41
CA CYS A 156 8.91 7.88 23.92
C CYS A 156 10.17 7.53 24.74
N ILE A 157 11.17 6.90 24.12
CA ILE A 157 12.51 6.83 24.71
C ILE A 157 13.22 8.12 24.31
N ILE A 158 13.50 8.97 25.30
CA ILE A 158 14.38 10.13 25.15
C ILE A 158 15.78 9.62 25.48
N ALA A 159 16.71 9.73 24.52
CA ALA A 159 18.15 9.56 24.77
C ALA A 159 18.77 10.92 25.07
#